data_AF-K5D9H6-F1
#
_entry.id   AF-K5D9H6-F1
#
_cell.length_a   1.000
_cell.length_b   1.000
_cell.length_c   1.000
_cell.angle_alpha   90.00
_cell.angle_beta   90.00
_cell.angle_gamma   90.00
#
_symmetry.space_group_name_H-M   'P 1'
#
loop_
_entity.id
_entity.type
_entity.pdbx_description
1 polymer ?
#
loop_
_entity_poly.entity_id
_entity_poly.type
_entity_poly.pdbx_seq_one_letter_code
_entity_poly.pdbx_strand_id
1 'polypeptide(L)'
;MRTQLLDAFDNGIADSDGSVAMCFNPRHGLRAIYDGKTYDVVICFECLQGIWFVDDVEMPGFLLTGTPQTVFDTILTDASIPLAPSEFH
;
A
#
# COMPACT_ATOMS: atom_id res chain seq x y z
N MET A 1 -8.75 -4.14 13.29
CA MET A 1 -8.77 -3.43 11.99
C MET A 1 -7.59 -2.48 11.84
N ARG A 2 -7.55 -1.31 12.51
CA ARG A 2 -6.42 -0.37 12.31
C ARG A 2 -5.03 -0.94 12.66
N THR A 3 -4.87 -1.60 13.80
CA THR A 3 -3.59 -2.23 14.18
C THR A 3 -3.19 -3.33 13.20
N GLN A 4 -4.12 -4.22 12.83
CA GLN A 4 -3.88 -5.29 11.87
C GLN A 4 -3.44 -4.79 10.49
N LEU A 5 -4.03 -3.68 10.02
CA LEU A 5 -3.62 -3.03 8.77
C LEU A 5 -2.17 -2.55 8.85
N LEU A 6 -1.83 -1.86 9.94
CA LEU A 6 -0.48 -1.32 10.16
C LEU A 6 0.54 -2.44 10.34
N ASP A 7 0.23 -3.46 11.14
CA ASP A 7 1.11 -4.63 11.33
C ASP A 7 1.35 -5.35 10.00
N ALA A 8 0.31 -5.56 9.18
CA ALA A 8 0.46 -6.18 7.87
C ALA A 8 1.34 -5.32 6.94
N PHE A 9 1.14 -4.00 6.95
CA PHE A 9 1.92 -3.08 6.13
C PHE A 9 3.39 -3.03 6.55
N ASP A 10 3.67 -2.87 7.84
CA ASP A 10 5.03 -2.84 8.40
C ASP A 10 5.76 -4.16 8.17
N ASN A 11 5.10 -5.30 8.40
CA ASN A 11 5.68 -6.61 8.10
C ASN A 11 5.95 -6.78 6.60
N GLY A 12 5.04 -6.30 5.74
CA GLY A 12 5.21 -6.32 4.29
C GLY A 12 6.49 -5.62 3.84
N ILE A 13 6.79 -4.47 4.43
CA ILE A 13 8.02 -3.71 4.16
C ILE A 13 9.25 -4.43 4.75
N ALA A 14 9.18 -4.86 6.00
CA ALA A 14 10.29 -5.51 6.70
C ALA A 14 10.71 -6.84 6.06
N ASP A 15 9.76 -7.60 5.54
CA ASP A 15 9.97 -8.92 4.93
C ASP A 15 10.33 -8.85 3.44
N SER A 16 10.46 -7.63 2.87
CA SER A 16 10.87 -7.48 1.47
C SER A 16 12.29 -8.02 1.26
N ASP A 17 12.46 -8.87 0.26
CA ASP A 17 13.76 -9.42 -0.15
C ASP A 17 14.48 -8.55 -1.21
N GLY A 18 13.90 -7.40 -1.55
CA GLY A 18 14.40 -6.51 -2.60
C GLY A 18 13.88 -6.83 -4.01
N SER A 19 13.05 -7.87 -4.17
CA SER A 19 12.40 -8.18 -5.44
C SER A 19 11.39 -7.09 -5.82
N VAL A 20 11.42 -6.69 -7.09
CA VAL A 20 10.53 -5.65 -7.63
C VAL A 20 10.24 -5.92 -9.09
N ALA A 21 8.99 -5.69 -9.51
CA ALA A 21 8.63 -5.70 -10.92
C ALA A 21 8.80 -4.31 -11.54
N MET A 22 9.13 -4.23 -12.83
CA MET A 22 9.29 -2.94 -13.53
C MET A 22 7.95 -2.20 -13.80
N CYS A 23 6.83 -2.72 -13.32
CA CYS A 23 5.52 -2.11 -13.44
C CYS A 23 5.22 -1.17 -12.26
N PHE A 24 4.20 -0.33 -12.43
CA PHE A 24 3.55 0.34 -11.30
C PHE A 24 2.06 0.54 -11.60
N ASN A 25 1.25 -0.44 -11.19
CA ASN A 25 -0.21 -0.46 -11.37
C ASN A 25 -0.91 -0.37 -10.00
N PRO A 26 -0.82 0.77 -9.29
CA PRO A 26 -1.27 0.87 -7.91
C PRO A 26 -2.79 0.80 -7.80
N ARG A 27 -3.27 0.08 -6.78
CA ARG A 27 -4.71 -0.15 -6.52
C ARG A 27 -5.11 0.16 -5.09
N HIS A 28 -4.13 0.43 -4.24
CA HIS A 28 -4.33 0.68 -2.81
C HIS A 28 -3.70 2.01 -2.44
N GLY A 29 -4.39 2.74 -1.59
CA GLY A 29 -3.94 4.01 -1.04
C GLY A 29 -4.20 4.08 0.46
N LEU A 30 -3.28 4.69 1.19
CA LEU A 30 -3.47 5.08 2.58
C LEU A 30 -3.26 6.58 2.72
N ARG A 31 -4.22 7.26 3.34
CA ARG A 31 -4.07 8.64 3.79
C ARG A 31 -4.10 8.68 5.30
N ALA A 32 -3.09 9.30 5.91
CA ALA A 32 -3.05 9.59 7.33
C ALA A 32 -2.81 11.08 7.54
N ILE A 33 -3.42 11.63 8.60
CA ILE A 33 -3.18 12.99 9.05
C ILE A 33 -2.52 12.89 10.42
N TYR A 34 -1.33 13.46 10.54
CA TYR A 34 -0.57 13.46 11.80
C TYR A 34 0.22 14.76 11.92
N ASP A 35 0.17 15.37 13.10
CA ASP A 35 0.89 16.62 13.40
C ASP A 35 0.66 17.74 12.37
N GLY A 36 -0.59 17.90 11.91
CA GLY A 36 -0.96 18.90 10.91
C GLY A 36 -0.49 18.62 9.48
N LYS A 37 0.16 17.47 9.23
CA LYS A 37 0.66 17.03 7.93
C LYS A 37 -0.20 15.93 7.34
N THR A 38 -0.27 15.89 6.02
CA THR A 38 -0.89 14.81 5.27
C THR A 38 0.18 13.85 4.76
N TYR A 39 -0.02 12.56 5.05
CA TYR A 39 0.82 11.47 4.58
C TYR A 39 -0.01 10.62 3.63
N ASP A 40 0.43 10.52 2.39
CA ASP A 40 -0.19 9.69 1.37
C ASP A 40 0.74 8.58 0.98
N VAL A 41 0.22 7.35 0.91
CA VAL A 41 0.97 6.18 0.46
C VAL A 41 0.16 5.55 -0.66
N VAL A 42 0.81 5.33 -1.80
CA VAL A 42 0.24 4.68 -2.97
C VAL A 42 0.99 3.37 -3.18
N ILE A 43 0.26 2.26 -3.16
CA ILE A 43 0.81 0.92 -3.00
C ILE A 43 0.46 0.06 -4.21
N CYS A 44 1.45 -0.66 -4.73
CA CYS A 44 1.25 -1.68 -5.74
C CYS A 44 1.81 -3.03 -5.24
N PHE A 45 0.94 -3.87 -4.68
CA PHE A 45 1.30 -5.21 -4.20
C PHE A 45 1.70 -6.17 -5.34
N GLU A 46 1.22 -5.92 -6.56
CA GLU A 46 1.62 -6.66 -7.77
C GLU A 46 3.09 -6.40 -8.13
N CYS A 47 3.52 -5.14 -8.01
CA CYS A 47 4.86 -4.73 -8.40
C CYS A 47 5.84 -4.71 -7.22
N LEU A 48 5.39 -5.03 -6.01
CA LEU A 48 6.19 -5.12 -4.78
C LEU A 48 6.85 -3.79 -4.39
N GLN A 49 6.21 -2.67 -4.70
CA GLN A 49 6.71 -1.33 -4.39
C GLN A 49 5.60 -0.33 -4.07
N GLY A 50 5.97 0.73 -3.35
CA GLY A 50 5.10 1.85 -3.01
C GLY A 50 5.83 3.19 -3.08
N ILE A 51 5.06 4.24 -3.35
CA ILE A 51 5.49 5.64 -3.29
C ILE A 51 4.71 6.34 -2.19
N TRP A 52 5.30 7.38 -1.60
CA TRP A 52 4.65 8.12 -0.53
C TRP A 52 4.98 9.60 -0.57
N PHE A 53 4.09 10.40 0.03
CA PHE A 53 4.11 11.85 -0.01
C PHE A 53 3.93 12.43 1.39
N VAL A 54 4.57 13.58 1.64
CA VAL A 54 4.31 14.43 2.80
C VAL A 54 3.90 15.80 2.31
N ASP A 55 2.67 16.21 2.58
CA ASP A 55 2.09 17.48 2.09
C ASP A 55 2.29 17.66 0.57
N ASP A 56 1.89 16.64 -0.21
CA ASP A 56 2.02 16.55 -1.67
C ASP A 56 3.47 16.50 -2.23
N VAL A 57 4.49 16.43 -1.37
CA VAL A 57 5.89 16.26 -1.77
C VAL A 57 6.26 14.78 -1.77
N GLU A 58 6.67 14.26 -2.92
CA GLU A 58 7.12 12.87 -3.08
C GLU A 58 8.41 12.59 -2.29
N MET A 59 8.41 11.46 -1.59
CA MET A 59 9.51 10.96 -0.78
C MET A 59 10.14 9.73 -1.42
N PRO A 60 11.37 9.32 -1.04
CA PRO A 60 11.98 8.08 -1.54
C PRO A 60 11.06 6.87 -1.31
N GLY A 61 10.74 6.15 -2.39
CA GLY A 61 9.85 4.99 -2.35
C GLY A 61 10.39 3.84 -1.48
N PHE A 62 9.58 2.80 -1.36
CA PHE A 62 9.90 1.61 -0.58
C PHE A 62 9.48 0.34 -1.31
N LEU A 63 10.11 -0.77 -0.94
CA LEU A 63 9.73 -2.11 -1.38
C LEU A 63 8.94 -2.81 -0.29
N LEU A 64 8.05 -3.69 -0.71
CA LEU A 64 7.22 -4.49 0.18
C LEU A 64 6.85 -5.82 -0.48
N THR A 65 6.48 -6.80 0.32
CA THR A 65 5.90 -8.05 -0.19
C THR A 65 4.44 -7.86 -0.62
N GLY A 66 3.90 -8.83 -1.38
CA GLY A 66 2.49 -8.85 -1.75
C GLY A 66 1.54 -9.35 -0.64
N THR A 67 2.09 -9.84 0.48
CA THR A 67 1.31 -10.45 1.58
C THR A 67 0.29 -9.51 2.24
N PRO A 68 0.51 -8.17 2.36
CA PRO A 68 -0.46 -7.31 3.01
C PRO A 68 -1.74 -7.13 2.20
N GLN A 69 -1.72 -7.44 0.90
CA GLN A 69 -2.86 -7.20 0.00
C GLN A 69 -4.16 -7.78 0.53
N THR A 70 -4.16 -9.02 1.06
CA THR A 70 -5.39 -9.66 1.55
C THR A 70 -6.03 -8.87 2.69
N VAL A 71 -5.24 -8.27 3.58
CA VAL A 71 -5.75 -7.45 4.69
C VAL A 71 -6.35 -6.14 4.14
N PHE A 72 -5.68 -5.51 3.19
CA PHE A 72 -6.15 -4.28 2.55
C PHE A 72 -7.44 -4.52 1.75
N ASP A 73 -7.49 -5.58 0.96
CA ASP A 73 -8.67 -5.99 0.19
C ASP A 73 -9.86 -6.25 1.12
N THR A 74 -9.63 -7.00 2.20
CA THR A 74 -10.69 -7.32 3.19
C THR A 74 -11.29 -6.05 3.80
N ILE A 75 -10.45 -5.07 4.16
CA ILE A 75 -10.93 -3.81 4.74
C ILE A 75 -11.79 -3.01 3.75
N LEU A 76 -11.42 -2.99 2.47
CA LEU A 76 -12.22 -2.34 1.43
C LEU A 76 -13.54 -3.08 1.23
N THR A 77 -13.52 -4.41 1.11
CA THR A 77 -14.74 -5.21 0.89
C THR A 77 -15.68 -5.20 2.09
N ASP A 78 -15.17 -5.23 3.32
CA ASP A 78 -15.96 -5.11 4.55
C ASP A 78 -16.68 -3.75 4.61
N ALA A 79 -16.06 -2.72 4.04
CA ALA A 79 -16.65 -1.38 3.87
C ALA A 79 -17.54 -1.26 2.61
N SER A 80 -17.80 -2.37 1.89
CA SER A 80 -18.54 -2.38 0.62
C SER A 80 -17.92 -1.50 -0.47
N ILE A 81 -16.60 -1.26 -0.41
CA ILE A 81 -15.84 -0.55 -1.44
C ILE A 81 -15.35 -1.60 -2.46
N PRO A 82 -15.65 -1.42 -3.77
CA PRO A 82 -15.18 -2.34 -4.79
C PRO A 82 -13.66 -2.27 -4.92
N LEU A 83 -13.03 -3.43 -5.11
CA LEU A 83 -11.60 -3.51 -5.42
C LEU A 83 -11.35 -3.02 -6.85
N ALA A 84 -10.26 -2.29 -7.04
CA ALA A 84 -9.84 -1.86 -8.37
C ALA A 84 -9.48 -3.08 -9.24
N PRO A 85 -9.90 -3.11 -10.51
CA PRO A 85 -9.76 -4.27 -11.38
C PRO A 85 -8.30 -4.67 -11.59
N SER A 86 -8.10 -5.95 -11.90
CA SER A 86 -6.81 -6.51 -12.26
C SER A 86 -6.54 -6.52 -13.75
N GLU A 87 -5.44 -5.88 -14.16
CA GLU A 87 -4.96 -5.89 -15.54
C GLU A 87 -4.48 -7.29 -16.00
N PHE A 88 -4.35 -8.25 -15.07
CA PHE A 88 -4.11 -9.65 -15.39
C PHE A 88 -5.41 -10.46 -15.23
N HIS A 89 -5.99 -10.80 -16.38
CA HIS A 89 -6.95 -11.88 -16.62
C HIS A 89 -6.21 -13.08 -17.23
#